data_AF-A0A1W9WBS9-F1
#
_entry.id   AF-A0A1W9WBS9-F1
#
_cell.length_a   1.000
_cell.length_b   1.000
_cell.length_c   1.000
_cell.angle_alpha   90.00
_cell.angle_beta   90.00
_cell.angle_gamma   90.00
#
_symmetry.space_group_name_H-M   'P 1'
#
loop_
_entity.id
_entity.type
_entity.pdbx_description
1 polymer ?
#
loop_
_entity_poly.entity_id
_entity_poly.type
_entity_poly.pdbx_seq_one_letter_code
_entity_poly.pdbx_strand_id
1 'polypeptide(L)'
;LVLESIDNPRDPQVNIERDIIYRAATMIEDDGLTPKERADLLDDADYEGHLAKKHAEGLVKGRQEGIQQAHVETARRLLKIGLDIESISQATKLSIEQIKQLYSK
;
A
#
# COMPACT_ATOMS: atom_id res chain seq x y z
N LEU A 1 26.68 -1.99 -21.96
CA LEU A 1 25.22 -1.79 -21.83
C LEU A 1 24.40 -2.77 -22.66
N VAL A 2 24.96 -3.48 -23.65
CA VAL A 2 24.22 -4.53 -24.41
C VAL A 2 24.93 -5.90 -24.41
N LEU A 3 26.22 -5.98 -24.05
CA LEU A 3 27.01 -7.19 -24.30
C LEU A 3 26.85 -8.30 -23.25
N GLU A 4 26.62 -7.99 -21.97
CA GLU A 4 26.48 -9.02 -20.92
C GLU A 4 25.08 -9.66 -20.86
N SER A 5 24.06 -9.03 -21.47
CA SER A 5 22.68 -9.56 -21.49
C SER A 5 22.47 -10.62 -22.59
N ILE A 6 23.45 -10.86 -23.45
CA ILE A 6 23.37 -11.85 -24.55
C ILE A 6 23.78 -13.26 -24.06
N ASP A 7 24.58 -13.36 -23.01
CA ASP A 7 25.18 -14.64 -22.59
C ASP A 7 24.26 -15.56 -21.78
N ASN A 8 23.19 -15.04 -21.16
CA ASN A 8 22.22 -15.90 -20.46
C ASN A 8 20.79 -15.32 -20.44
N PRO A 9 20.02 -15.43 -21.54
CA PRO A 9 18.69 -14.86 -21.65
C PRO A 9 17.66 -15.49 -20.69
N ARG A 10 18.01 -16.60 -20.03
CA ARG A 10 17.15 -17.30 -19.07
C ARG A 10 17.28 -16.78 -17.63
N ASP A 11 18.37 -16.10 -17.30
CA ASP A 11 18.59 -15.50 -15.98
C ASP A 11 19.47 -14.24 -16.12
N PRO A 12 18.90 -13.12 -16.60
CA PRO A 12 19.66 -11.89 -16.80
C PRO A 12 19.98 -11.23 -15.45
N GLN A 13 21.27 -11.14 -15.13
CA GLN A 13 21.72 -10.38 -13.95
C GLN A 13 21.84 -8.89 -14.30
N VAL A 14 20.85 -8.11 -13.88
CA VAL A 14 20.84 -6.66 -14.05
C VAL A 14 21.80 -6.03 -13.03
N ASN A 15 22.78 -5.26 -13.52
CA ASN A 15 23.68 -4.50 -12.65
C ASN A 15 22.97 -3.30 -12.02
N ILE A 16 22.44 -3.51 -10.81
CA ILE A 16 21.69 -2.52 -10.02
C ILE A 16 22.58 -1.49 -9.30
N GLU A 17 23.91 -1.63 -9.34
CA GLU A 17 24.83 -0.70 -8.67
C GLU A 17 25.02 0.62 -9.43
N ARG A 18 24.49 0.73 -10.65
CA ARG A 18 24.51 1.97 -11.43
C ARG A 18 23.29 2.81 -11.10
N ASP A 19 23.53 4.00 -10.54
CA ASP A 19 22.54 5.01 -10.17
C ASP A 19 21.50 5.29 -11.27
N ILE A 20 21.88 5.23 -12.55
CA ILE A 20 20.96 5.43 -13.69
C ILE A 20 20.01 4.24 -13.88
N ILE A 21 20.46 3.00 -13.61
CA ILE A 21 19.62 1.80 -13.70
C ILE A 21 18.68 1.73 -12.48
N TYR A 22 19.18 2.09 -11.29
CA TYR A 22 18.33 2.27 -10.12
C TYR A 22 17.27 3.34 -10.39
N ARG A 23 17.69 4.52 -10.89
CA ARG A 23 16.78 5.60 -11.27
C ARG A 23 15.81 5.21 -12.37
N ALA A 24 16.19 4.41 -13.37
CA ALA A 24 15.27 3.96 -14.41
C ALA A 24 14.28 2.91 -13.88
N ALA A 25 14.73 2.02 -12.99
CA ALA A 25 13.87 1.04 -12.30
C ALA A 25 12.92 1.71 -11.30
N THR A 26 13.35 2.80 -10.65
CA THR A 26 12.51 3.61 -9.79
C THR A 26 11.62 4.55 -10.60
N MET A 27 12.07 5.21 -11.67
CA MET A 27 11.26 6.10 -12.54
C MET A 27 10.15 5.40 -13.34
N ILE A 28 10.00 4.08 -13.21
CA ILE A 28 8.77 3.35 -13.55
C ILE A 28 7.62 3.67 -12.55
N GLU A 29 7.91 4.49 -11.52
CA GLU A 29 7.04 5.10 -10.51
C GLU A 29 5.78 5.78 -11.10
N ASP A 30 4.63 5.10 -10.96
CA ASP A 30 3.52 5.47 -10.05
C ASP A 30 2.31 4.51 -10.19
N ASP A 31 2.44 3.41 -10.93
CA ASP A 31 1.34 2.44 -11.12
C ASP A 31 1.23 1.37 -10.01
N GLY A 32 2.14 1.40 -9.03
CA GLY A 32 2.13 0.48 -7.88
C GLY A 32 2.39 -0.98 -8.26
N LEU A 33 3.00 -1.24 -9.42
CA LEU A 33 3.32 -2.58 -9.91
C LEU A 33 4.73 -3.00 -9.55
N THR A 34 4.88 -4.21 -9.02
CA THR A 34 6.20 -4.84 -8.84
C THR A 34 6.78 -5.26 -10.20
N PRO A 35 8.12 -5.42 -10.32
CA PRO A 35 8.74 -5.92 -11.55
C PRO A 35 8.17 -7.24 -12.06
N LYS A 36 7.74 -8.12 -11.13
CA LYS A 36 7.06 -9.38 -11.47
C LYS A 36 5.68 -9.15 -12.06
N GLU A 37 4.85 -8.33 -11.41
CA GLU A 37 3.50 -8.00 -11.92
C GLU A 37 3.56 -7.30 -13.27
N ARG A 38 4.59 -6.47 -13.51
CA ARG A 38 4.84 -5.86 -14.82
C ARG A 38 5.21 -6.89 -15.88
N ALA A 39 6.03 -7.88 -15.53
CA ALA A 39 6.39 -8.96 -16.44
C ALA A 39 5.16 -9.83 -16.77
N ASP A 40 4.38 -10.22 -15.76
CA ASP A 40 3.13 -10.98 -15.94
C ASP A 40 2.15 -10.21 -16.85
N LEU A 41 2.08 -8.89 -16.70
CA LEU A 41 1.21 -8.01 -17.49
C LEU A 41 1.67 -7.82 -18.95
N LEU A 42 2.97 -7.91 -19.21
CA LEU A 42 3.51 -7.94 -20.58
C LEU A 42 3.32 -9.30 -21.25
N ASP A 43 3.14 -10.36 -20.45
CA ASP A 43 2.90 -11.74 -20.90
C ASP A 43 1.40 -12.04 -21.08
N ASP A 44 0.53 -11.40 -20.29
CA ASP A 44 -0.93 -11.51 -20.36
C ASP A 44 -1.52 -10.58 -21.43
N ALA A 45 -2.41 -11.13 -22.26
CA ALA A 45 -3.17 -10.37 -23.28
C ALA A 45 -4.26 -9.44 -22.69
N ASP A 46 -4.43 -9.38 -21.36
CA ASP A 46 -5.50 -8.68 -20.66
C ASP A 46 -4.99 -7.64 -19.64
N TYR A 47 -4.24 -6.66 -20.14
CA TYR A 47 -3.77 -5.49 -19.39
C TYR A 47 -4.90 -4.78 -18.61
N GLU A 48 -6.06 -4.65 -19.26
CA GLU A 48 -7.24 -3.98 -18.69
C GLU A 48 -7.78 -4.74 -17.47
N GLY A 49 -7.84 -6.07 -17.53
CA GLY A 49 -8.21 -6.91 -16.39
C GLY A 49 -7.27 -6.73 -15.20
N HIS A 50 -5.97 -6.63 -15.45
CA HIS A 50 -4.97 -6.37 -14.40
C HIS A 50 -5.16 -5.00 -13.75
N LEU A 51 -5.32 -3.93 -14.56
CA LEU A 51 -5.56 -2.58 -14.05
C LEU A 51 -6.86 -2.50 -13.24
N ALA A 52 -7.94 -3.13 -13.72
CA ALA A 52 -9.22 -3.16 -13.04
C ALA A 52 -9.11 -3.82 -11.66
N LYS A 53 -8.36 -4.92 -11.55
CA LYS A 53 -8.11 -5.60 -10.27
C LYS A 53 -7.33 -4.71 -9.31
N LYS A 54 -6.24 -4.08 -9.75
CA LYS A 54 -5.43 -3.17 -8.93
C LYS A 54 -6.23 -1.98 -8.43
N HIS A 55 -7.04 -1.39 -9.31
CA HIS A 55 -7.92 -0.29 -8.93
C HIS A 55 -8.95 -0.72 -7.88
N ALA A 56 -9.57 -1.90 -8.04
CA ALA A 56 -10.50 -2.44 -7.05
C ALA A 56 -9.84 -2.70 -5.68
N GLU A 57 -8.63 -3.28 -5.68
CA GLU A 57 -7.83 -3.48 -4.45
C GLU A 57 -7.52 -2.15 -3.76
N GLY A 58 -7.13 -1.12 -4.53
CA GLY A 58 -6.88 0.23 -4.03
C GLY A 58 -8.12 0.86 -3.39
N LEU A 59 -9.29 0.75 -4.03
CA LEU A 59 -10.55 1.25 -3.49
C LEU A 59 -10.93 0.57 -2.17
N VAL A 60 -10.78 -0.76 -2.08
CA VAL A 60 -11.07 -1.51 -0.85
C VAL A 60 -10.13 -1.09 0.28
N LYS A 61 -8.83 -0.99 -0.01
CA LYS A 61 -7.83 -0.55 0.97
C LYS A 61 -8.12 0.87 1.46
N GLY A 62 -8.34 1.82 0.55
CA GLY A 62 -8.64 3.21 0.91
C GLY A 62 -9.93 3.35 1.72
N ARG A 63 -10.97 2.58 1.40
CA ARG A 63 -12.20 2.54 2.21
C ARG A 63 -11.94 2.03 3.62
N GLN A 64 -11.17 0.96 3.77
CA GLN A 64 -10.86 0.38 5.08
C GLN A 64 -10.02 1.34 5.93
N GLU A 65 -9.02 1.98 5.33
CA GLU A 65 -8.20 3.01 5.98
C GLU A 65 -9.05 4.20 6.43
N GLY A 66 -9.95 4.70 5.57
CA GLY A 66 -10.87 5.80 5.91
C GLY A 66 -11.82 5.46 7.06
N ILE A 67 -12.37 4.24 7.10
CA ILE A 67 -13.20 3.78 8.23
C ILE A 67 -12.38 3.75 9.52
N GLN A 68 -11.16 3.21 9.48
CA GLN A 68 -10.30 3.15 10.65
C GLN A 68 -9.91 4.55 11.17
N GLN A 69 -9.59 5.47 10.26
CA GLN A 69 -9.32 6.86 10.59
C GLN A 69 -10.55 7.54 11.22
N ALA A 70 -11.73 7.33 10.65
CA ALA A 70 -12.98 7.88 11.18
C ALA A 70 -13.28 7.37 12.61
N HIS A 71 -13.05 6.09 12.89
CA HIS A 71 -13.19 5.54 14.25
C HIS A 71 -12.22 6.21 15.23
N VAL A 72 -10.95 6.38 14.84
CA VAL A 72 -9.92 7.03 15.67
C VAL A 72 -10.23 8.50 15.92
N GLU A 73 -10.64 9.25 14.90
CA GLU A 73 -11.04 10.65 15.06
C GLU A 73 -12.26 10.81 15.96
N THR A 74 -13.25 9.94 15.77
CA THR A 74 -14.46 9.92 16.61
C THR A 74 -14.08 9.64 18.06
N ALA A 75 -13.24 8.63 18.32
CA ALA A 75 -12.76 8.34 19.67
C ALA A 75 -12.05 9.54 20.32
N ARG A 76 -11.18 10.23 19.57
CA ARG A 76 -10.51 11.45 20.06
C ARG A 76 -11.49 12.56 20.42
N ARG A 77 -12.53 12.77 19.60
CA ARG A 77 -13.58 13.77 19.89
C ARG A 77 -14.37 13.40 21.14
N LEU A 78 -14.74 12.12 21.28
CA LEU A 78 -15.46 11.62 22.45
C LEU A 78 -14.63 11.70 23.75
N LEU A 79 -13.32 11.42 23.68
CA LEU A 79 -12.41 11.62 24.81
C LEU A 79 -12.34 13.08 25.23
N LYS A 80 -12.27 14.02 24.27
CA LYS A 80 -12.21 15.46 24.55
C LYS A 80 -13.45 16.01 25.25
N ILE A 81 -14.62 15.42 25.02
CA ILE A 81 -15.87 15.81 25.70
C ILE A 81 -16.06 15.09 27.06
N GLY A 82 -15.10 14.25 27.46
CA GLY A 82 -15.09 13.60 28.78
C GLY A 82 -15.92 12.32 28.87
N LEU A 83 -16.22 11.66 27.75
CA LEU A 83 -16.92 10.38 27.76
C LEU A 83 -16.01 9.26 28.30
N ASP A 84 -16.59 8.25 28.94
CA ASP A 84 -15.82 7.14 29.52
C ASP A 84 -15.28 6.20 28.43
N ILE A 85 -14.17 5.53 28.74
CA ILE A 85 -13.43 4.69 27.78
C ILE A 85 -14.26 3.48 27.32
N GLU A 86 -15.14 2.94 28.16
CA GLU A 86 -15.96 1.77 27.81
C GLU A 86 -17.05 2.15 26.79
N SER A 87 -17.74 3.26 27.00
CA SER A 87 -18.71 3.82 26.04
C SER A 87 -18.05 4.18 24.71
N ILE A 88 -16.83 4.75 24.74
CA ILE A 88 -16.08 5.09 23.52
C ILE A 88 -15.69 3.82 22.75
N SER A 89 -15.26 2.77 23.45
CA SER A 89 -14.94 1.45 22.86
C SER A 89 -16.14 0.90 22.10
N GLN A 90 -17.31 0.92 22.72
CA GLN A 90 -18.56 0.48 22.10
C GLN A 90 -18.96 1.32 20.88
N ALA A 91 -18.83 2.66 20.98
CA ALA A 91 -19.26 3.57 19.92
C ALA A 91 -18.33 3.57 18.69
N THR A 92 -17.04 3.29 18.88
CA THR A 92 -16.01 3.46 17.83
C THR A 92 -15.45 2.14 17.30
N LYS A 93 -15.85 1.01 17.88
CA LYS A 93 -15.31 -0.33 17.56
C LYS A 93 -13.79 -0.43 17.73
N LEU A 94 -13.20 0.45 18.54
CA LEU A 94 -11.80 0.38 18.94
C LEU A 94 -11.68 -0.37 20.26
N SER A 95 -10.54 -1.03 20.48
CA SER A 95 -10.28 -1.66 21.77
C SER A 95 -9.99 -0.61 22.85
N ILE A 96 -10.21 -0.99 24.11
CA ILE A 96 -9.87 -0.16 25.27
C ILE A 96 -8.39 0.23 25.25
N GLU A 97 -7.49 -0.68 24.84
CA GLU A 97 -6.06 -0.40 24.72
C GLU A 97 -5.76 0.66 23.65
N GLN A 98 -6.38 0.55 22.47
CA GLN A 98 -6.25 1.56 21.42
C GLN A 98 -6.72 2.93 21.90
N ILE A 99 -7.83 2.99 22.63
CA ILE A 99 -8.35 4.25 23.17
C ILE A 99 -7.42 4.85 24.23
N LYS A 100 -6.86 4.01 25.12
CA LYS A 100 -5.84 4.46 26.10
C LYS A 100 -4.59 5.02 25.44
N GLN A 101 -4.15 4.42 24.33
CA GLN A 101 -3.03 4.96 23.55
C GLN A 101 -3.35 6.32 22.92
N LEU A 102 -4.60 6.58 22.54
CA LEU A 102 -5.05 7.88 22.04
C LEU A 102 -5.07 8.96 23.13
N TYR A 103 -5.26 8.57 24.39
CA TYR A 103 -5.23 9.48 25.55
C TYR A 103 -3.80 9.80 26.03
N SER A 104 -2.88 8.86 25.86
CA SER A 104 -1.47 9.00 26.29
C SER A 104 -0.61 9.86 25.35
N LYS A 105 -1.19 10.44 24.29
CA LYS A 105 -0.51 11.28 23.29
C LYS A 105 -0.98 12.72 23.42
#